data_AF-A0A5C6B6B6-F1
#
_entry.id   AF-A0A5C6B6B6-F1
#
_cell.length_a   1.000
_cell.length_b   1.000
_cell.length_c   1.000
_cell.angle_alpha   90.00
_cell.angle_beta   90.00
_cell.angle_gamma   90.00
#
_symmetry.space_group_name_H-M   'P 1'
#
loop_
_entity.id
_entity.type
_entity.pdbx_description
1 polymer ?
#
loop_
_entity_poly.entity_id
_entity_poly.type
_entity_poly.pdbx_seq_one_letter_code
_entity_poly.pdbx_strand_id
1 'polypeptide(L)'
;MPKFLTSLIAALLLIAQIPAVPAPAVEPEVAQAEQQRIEVMARAASTVVAVFGAEGAGGGSGVLISPDGYALTNFHVVQGAGNFMKCGLADGVLYDAVIVSIDPTGDVALIKLLGRDDFPAAPMGNSDLLHQGDPVFAMGNPFLLATDFHPTATFGIVSGIHRYQYPSGTILEYTDCIQTDASINPGNSGGPLFNTAGEVVGINGRISLDKRGRVNVGAGYAISINQIKHFMDHLRSGRIVDHATLGAIVSTNQDGAVMVDNILEDTPVYRRGLRLDDEIVSFAGRPIRSVNQFKNILGIYPKGWKLPLAFRREVDGNIETHEIIVRLEALHRSSELTLDDSPKKPRGPRLPKTERKEQPPAVLKTSPELAKYYQKKPGFLNYYFNELERNRALRGLEDLGDFSEVSSRWIVTGKTETGEDFRIVFASTGMGMLLGENAYLQPLGEDAAIIDEPPGSGGLLAGLNHYRRLLTMGAAGFSEFFYVGSTPLDGVGERVDIVEAELNAGRSLWYFQKGTGELVGFDFWIHDDADPCEVRFSGRREFQGRILPARWTVNHADKTFVTLNIENCEFPTSDDESVKEAGR
;
A
#
# COMPACT_ATOMS: atom_id res chain seq x y z
N MET A 1 65.54 23.37 59.19
CA MET A 1 64.25 23.40 58.47
C MET A 1 63.46 22.08 58.62
N PRO A 2 62.81 21.77 59.78
CA PRO A 2 61.93 20.60 59.85
C PRO A 2 60.48 20.89 60.33
N LYS A 3 60.07 22.17 60.44
CA LYS A 3 58.72 22.52 60.96
C LYS A 3 57.70 22.95 59.90
N PHE A 4 58.13 23.20 58.65
CA PHE A 4 57.22 23.60 57.56
C PHE A 4 56.67 22.41 56.75
N LEU A 5 57.37 21.28 56.70
CA LEU A 5 56.95 20.12 55.90
C LEU A 5 55.86 19.29 56.59
N THR A 6 55.87 19.24 57.94
CA THR A 6 54.85 18.55 58.73
C THR A 6 53.51 19.28 58.75
N SER A 7 53.49 20.60 58.65
CA SER A 7 52.24 21.38 58.60
C SER A 7 51.54 21.31 57.23
N LEU A 8 52.29 21.09 56.14
CA LEU A 8 51.71 20.98 54.80
C LEU A 8 51.08 19.59 54.56
N ILE A 9 51.67 18.53 55.13
CA ILE A 9 51.14 17.16 55.05
C ILE A 9 49.85 17.03 55.89
N ALA A 10 49.76 17.70 57.04
CA ALA A 10 48.54 17.74 57.85
C ALA A 10 47.39 18.50 57.15
N ALA A 11 47.68 19.57 56.41
CA ALA A 11 46.68 20.30 55.64
C ALA A 11 46.20 19.53 54.39
N LEU A 12 47.08 18.76 53.74
CA LEU A 12 46.72 17.88 52.61
C LEU A 12 45.95 16.63 53.05
N LEU A 13 46.21 16.08 54.24
CA LEU A 13 45.41 15.01 54.83
C LEU A 13 44.02 15.47 55.31
N LEU A 14 43.85 16.75 55.65
CA LEU A 14 42.53 17.30 55.99
C LEU A 14 41.62 17.52 54.77
N ILE A 15 42.19 17.78 53.59
CA ILE A 15 41.43 17.90 52.33
C ILE A 15 40.96 16.52 51.82
N ALA A 16 41.64 15.44 52.23
CA ALA A 16 41.27 14.06 51.90
C ALA A 16 40.11 13.48 52.76
N GLN A 17 39.57 14.25 53.70
CA GLN A 17 38.44 13.84 54.56
C GLN A 17 37.14 14.62 54.29
N ILE A 18 36.99 15.24 53.12
CA ILE A 18 35.66 15.67 52.69
C ILE A 18 34.87 14.37 52.46
N PRO A 19 33.86 14.04 53.29
CA PRO A 19 33.02 12.87 53.01
C PRO A 19 32.43 13.08 51.62
N ALA A 20 32.59 12.07 50.74
CA ALA A 20 31.90 12.08 49.47
C ALA A 20 30.41 12.29 49.79
N VAL A 21 29.86 13.43 49.39
CA VAL A 21 28.42 13.67 49.48
C VAL A 21 27.81 12.55 48.65
N PRO A 22 27.05 11.61 49.26
CA PRO A 22 26.42 10.55 48.48
C PRO A 22 25.57 11.24 47.40
N ALA A 23 25.73 10.80 46.15
CA ALA A 23 24.87 11.28 45.08
C ALA A 23 23.41 11.16 45.57
N PRO A 24 22.57 12.19 45.37
CA PRO A 24 21.17 12.10 45.76
C PRO A 24 20.58 10.82 45.17
N ALA A 25 19.88 10.04 45.99
CA ALA A 25 19.23 8.83 45.53
C ALA A 25 18.28 9.19 44.37
N VAL A 26 18.35 8.44 43.27
CA VAL A 26 17.42 8.60 42.14
C VAL A 26 16.01 8.44 42.69
N GLU A 27 15.14 9.39 42.36
CA GLU A 27 13.75 9.36 42.78
C GLU A 27 13.10 8.04 42.32
N PRO A 28 12.36 7.32 43.18
CA PRO A 28 11.84 5.99 42.86
C PRO A 28 11.04 5.93 41.56
N GLU A 29 10.31 7.00 41.23
CA GLU A 29 9.54 7.12 39.99
C GLU A 29 10.44 7.15 38.75
N VAL A 30 11.59 7.84 38.82
CA VAL A 30 12.57 7.89 37.73
C VAL A 30 13.21 6.52 37.52
N ALA A 31 13.56 5.83 38.60
CA ALA A 31 14.10 4.47 38.52
C ALA A 31 13.08 3.48 37.94
N GLN A 32 11.80 3.62 38.31
CA GLN A 32 10.71 2.81 37.77
C GLN A 32 10.49 3.07 36.27
N ALA A 33 10.48 4.33 35.83
CA ALA A 33 10.34 4.69 34.43
C ALA A 33 11.53 4.18 33.58
N GLU A 34 12.74 4.25 34.11
CA GLU A 34 13.93 3.68 33.49
C GLU A 34 13.83 2.15 33.36
N GLN A 35 13.42 1.46 34.42
CA GLN A 35 13.23 0.02 34.41
C GLN A 35 12.15 -0.41 33.39
N GLN A 36 11.03 0.31 33.34
CA GLN A 36 9.96 0.07 32.36
C GLN A 36 10.48 0.24 30.93
N ARG A 37 11.27 1.29 30.67
CA ARG A 37 11.91 1.51 29.35
C ARG A 37 12.82 0.34 28.98
N ILE A 38 13.66 -0.13 29.91
CA ILE A 38 14.57 -1.27 29.67
C ILE A 38 13.77 -2.53 29.31
N GLU A 39 12.69 -2.82 30.03
CA GLU A 39 11.84 -3.98 29.76
C GLU A 39 11.13 -3.89 28.41
N VAL A 40 10.61 -2.72 28.05
CA VAL A 40 10.01 -2.47 26.73
C VAL A 40 11.05 -2.69 25.63
N MET A 41 12.25 -2.12 25.79
CA MET A 41 13.33 -2.27 24.81
C MET A 41 13.76 -3.74 24.67
N ALA A 42 13.86 -4.49 25.77
CA ALA A 42 14.21 -5.90 25.74
C ALA A 42 13.16 -6.75 24.99
N ARG A 43 11.86 -6.47 25.20
CA ARG A 43 10.79 -7.13 24.44
C ARG A 43 10.85 -6.76 22.95
N ALA A 44 10.98 -5.48 22.63
CA ALA A 44 11.03 -4.98 21.26
C ALA A 44 12.22 -5.55 20.48
N ALA A 45 13.38 -5.71 21.12
CA ALA A 45 14.58 -6.27 20.52
C ALA A 45 14.38 -7.66 19.91
N SER A 46 13.51 -8.50 20.50
CA SER A 46 13.20 -9.84 19.98
C SER A 46 12.52 -9.82 18.61
N THR A 47 11.88 -8.71 18.23
CA THR A 47 11.14 -8.57 16.96
C THR A 47 12.01 -8.04 15.82
N VAL A 48 13.23 -7.58 16.13
CA VAL A 48 14.13 -6.95 15.15
C VAL A 48 14.92 -8.03 14.43
N VAL A 49 14.90 -7.99 13.10
CA VAL A 49 15.62 -8.94 12.25
C VAL A 49 16.83 -8.28 11.61
N ALA A 50 17.96 -8.98 11.62
CA ALA A 50 19.10 -8.64 10.78
C ALA A 50 18.90 -9.28 9.39
N VAL A 51 18.94 -8.49 8.32
CA VAL A 51 18.67 -8.97 6.95
C VAL A 51 19.98 -9.06 6.18
N PHE A 52 20.25 -10.23 5.61
CA PHE A 52 21.49 -10.51 4.86
C PHE A 52 21.21 -10.93 3.43
N GLY A 53 22.05 -10.46 2.52
CA GLY A 53 22.10 -11.03 1.18
C GLY A 53 22.62 -12.47 1.15
N ALA A 54 22.48 -13.09 -0.01
CA ALA A 54 22.77 -14.49 -0.26
C ALA A 54 24.16 -15.00 0.19
N GLU A 55 25.20 -14.17 0.08
CA GLU A 55 26.58 -14.52 0.45
C GLU A 55 27.02 -13.89 1.78
N GLY A 56 26.09 -13.32 2.57
CA GLY A 56 26.43 -12.57 3.78
C GLY A 56 27.12 -11.23 3.52
N ALA A 57 27.22 -10.80 2.25
CA ALA A 57 27.74 -9.51 1.86
C ALA A 57 26.61 -8.47 1.78
N GLY A 58 26.78 -7.34 2.46
CA GLY A 58 25.72 -6.34 2.62
C GLY A 58 24.66 -6.79 3.62
N GLY A 59 24.00 -5.81 4.25
CA GLY A 59 22.97 -6.11 5.23
C GLY A 59 22.28 -4.87 5.77
N GLY A 60 21.05 -5.08 6.21
CA GLY A 60 20.22 -4.08 6.86
C GLY A 60 19.48 -4.71 8.02
N SER A 61 18.43 -4.03 8.44
CA SER A 61 17.55 -4.48 9.50
C SER A 61 16.12 -4.61 8.99
N GLY A 62 15.26 -5.22 9.78
CA GLY A 62 13.83 -5.28 9.59
C GLY A 62 13.12 -5.43 10.92
N VAL A 63 11.80 -5.51 10.88
CA VAL A 63 10.97 -5.77 12.05
C VAL A 63 9.87 -6.76 11.70
N LEU A 64 9.74 -7.81 12.49
CA LEU A 64 8.62 -8.75 12.42
C LEU A 64 7.34 -8.06 12.89
N ILE A 65 6.31 -8.10 12.06
CA ILE A 65 5.01 -7.47 12.30
C ILE A 65 3.89 -8.49 12.50
N SER A 66 4.17 -9.78 12.32
CA SER A 66 3.20 -10.84 12.61
C SER A 66 3.88 -12.18 12.97
N PRO A 67 3.23 -13.02 13.81
CA PRO A 67 3.82 -14.27 14.28
C PRO A 67 4.08 -15.30 13.20
N ASP A 68 3.29 -15.28 12.13
CA ASP A 68 3.52 -16.12 10.97
C ASP A 68 4.79 -15.73 10.21
N GLY A 69 5.46 -14.62 10.51
CA GLY A 69 6.81 -14.31 10.03
C GLY A 69 6.89 -13.21 8.96
N TYR A 70 5.84 -12.41 8.76
CA TYR A 70 5.99 -11.22 7.91
C TYR A 70 6.83 -10.17 8.62
N ALA A 71 7.79 -9.59 7.90
CA ALA A 71 8.63 -8.50 8.38
C ALA A 71 8.71 -7.35 7.38
N LEU A 72 8.75 -6.13 7.91
CA LEU A 72 9.03 -4.91 7.15
C LEU A 72 10.54 -4.66 7.13
N THR A 73 11.03 -4.15 6.01
CA THR A 73 12.38 -3.62 5.84
C THR A 73 12.36 -2.55 4.76
N ASN A 74 13.51 -1.96 4.43
CA ASN A 74 13.58 -1.04 3.30
C ASN A 74 13.75 -1.77 1.96
N PHE A 75 13.22 -1.16 0.90
CA PHE A 75 13.42 -1.64 -0.47
C PHE A 75 14.92 -1.69 -0.83
N HIS A 76 15.69 -0.64 -0.51
CA HIS A 76 17.11 -0.62 -0.82
C HIS A 76 17.92 -1.70 -0.07
N VAL A 77 17.41 -2.22 1.05
CA VAL A 77 18.03 -3.35 1.78
C VAL A 77 17.84 -4.65 1.00
N VAL A 78 16.61 -4.94 0.56
CA VAL A 78 16.31 -6.19 -0.17
C VAL A 78 16.82 -6.18 -1.61
N GLN A 79 16.99 -5.00 -2.22
CA GLN A 79 17.58 -4.88 -3.55
C GLN A 79 18.98 -5.52 -3.61
N GLY A 80 19.76 -5.39 -2.53
CA GLY A 80 21.07 -6.06 -2.40
C GLY A 80 20.99 -7.55 -2.04
N ALA A 81 19.85 -8.02 -1.50
CA ALA A 81 19.69 -9.39 -1.02
C ALA A 81 19.12 -10.35 -2.07
N GLY A 82 18.32 -9.85 -3.02
CA GLY A 82 17.65 -10.64 -4.05
C GLY A 82 16.33 -11.26 -3.56
N ASN A 83 15.83 -12.26 -4.28
CA ASN A 83 14.51 -12.85 -3.99
C ASN A 83 14.49 -13.74 -2.75
N PHE A 84 15.65 -14.25 -2.35
CA PHE A 84 15.85 -15.12 -1.20
C PHE A 84 16.98 -14.55 -0.36
N MET A 85 16.78 -14.56 0.95
CA MET A 85 17.70 -13.93 1.90
C MET A 85 17.76 -14.70 3.20
N LYS A 86 18.72 -14.34 4.04
CA LYS A 86 18.84 -14.86 5.39
C LYS A 86 18.47 -13.77 6.39
N CYS A 87 17.74 -14.16 7.44
CA CYS A 87 17.32 -13.26 8.51
C CYS A 87 17.78 -13.78 9.87
N GLY A 88 18.60 -13.03 10.58
CA GLY A 88 19.05 -13.36 11.94
C GLY A 88 18.12 -12.76 12.98
N LEU A 89 17.79 -13.53 14.02
CA LEU A 89 17.01 -13.08 15.17
C LEU A 89 17.83 -13.16 16.46
N ALA A 90 17.42 -12.40 17.48
CA ALA A 90 18.06 -12.35 18.79
C ALA A 90 18.08 -13.70 19.55
N ASP A 91 17.41 -14.74 19.04
CA ASP A 91 17.56 -16.12 19.52
C ASP A 91 18.84 -16.81 19.00
N GLY A 92 19.64 -16.11 18.19
CA GLY A 92 20.89 -16.61 17.60
C GLY A 92 20.68 -17.46 16.34
N VAL A 93 19.43 -17.59 15.86
CA VAL A 93 19.10 -18.45 14.72
C VAL A 93 19.04 -17.64 13.42
N LEU A 94 19.54 -18.25 12.35
CA LEU A 94 19.47 -17.73 10.99
C LEU A 94 18.33 -18.41 10.23
N TYR A 95 17.30 -17.65 9.92
CA TYR A 95 16.12 -18.09 9.19
C TYR A 95 16.24 -17.83 7.70
N ASP A 96 15.64 -18.70 6.89
CA ASP A 96 15.38 -18.39 5.50
C ASP A 96 14.22 -17.41 5.37
N ALA A 97 14.33 -16.48 4.42
CA ALA A 97 13.27 -15.57 4.07
C ALA A 97 13.13 -15.41 2.56
N VAL A 98 11.90 -15.13 2.13
CA VAL A 98 11.56 -14.86 0.74
C VAL A 98 10.97 -13.45 0.63
N ILE A 99 11.25 -12.78 -0.49
CA ILE A 99 10.63 -11.51 -0.80
C ILE A 99 9.13 -11.72 -1.08
N VAL A 100 8.29 -10.87 -0.49
CA VAL A 100 6.85 -10.82 -0.78
C VAL A 100 6.63 -9.77 -1.85
N SER A 101 6.87 -8.51 -1.52
CA SER A 101 6.55 -7.34 -2.35
C SER A 101 7.48 -6.19 -2.02
N ILE A 102 7.52 -5.21 -2.92
CA ILE A 102 8.25 -3.96 -2.72
C ILE A 102 7.38 -2.77 -3.08
N ASP A 103 7.67 -1.66 -2.42
CA ASP A 103 7.30 -0.31 -2.78
C ASP A 103 8.61 0.45 -3.04
N PRO A 104 9.03 0.56 -4.32
CA PRO A 104 10.29 1.20 -4.66
C PRO A 104 10.30 2.69 -4.32
N THR A 105 9.18 3.39 -4.41
CA THR A 105 9.12 4.84 -4.18
C THR A 105 9.17 5.15 -2.69
N GLY A 106 8.33 4.51 -1.88
CA GLY A 106 8.33 4.70 -0.43
C GLY A 106 9.50 4.05 0.30
N ASP A 107 10.37 3.32 -0.43
CA ASP A 107 11.53 2.59 0.09
C ASP A 107 11.15 1.52 1.12
N VAL A 108 10.09 0.76 0.85
CA VAL A 108 9.56 -0.27 1.75
C VAL A 108 9.58 -1.63 1.05
N ALA A 109 9.89 -2.68 1.81
CA ALA A 109 9.73 -4.05 1.36
C ALA A 109 9.05 -4.89 2.44
N LEU A 110 8.26 -5.85 1.98
CA LEU A 110 7.69 -6.89 2.81
C LEU A 110 8.39 -8.20 2.50
N ILE A 111 8.93 -8.84 3.52
CA ILE A 111 9.58 -10.15 3.44
C ILE A 111 8.86 -11.15 4.35
N LYS A 112 9.05 -12.44 4.07
CA LYS A 112 8.45 -13.52 4.85
C LYS A 112 9.54 -14.47 5.33
N LEU A 113 9.76 -14.50 6.65
CA LEU A 113 10.60 -15.49 7.31
C LEU A 113 9.88 -16.85 7.32
N LEU A 114 10.66 -17.92 7.26
CA LEU A 114 10.20 -19.30 7.11
C LEU A 114 10.76 -20.18 8.24
N GLY A 115 10.10 -21.31 8.50
CA GLY A 115 10.57 -22.34 9.44
C GLY A 115 9.77 -22.46 10.74
N ARG A 116 8.92 -21.48 11.06
CA ARG A 116 7.98 -21.49 12.20
C ARG A 116 6.85 -20.46 11.97
N ASP A 117 5.86 -20.45 12.85
CA ASP A 117 4.65 -19.61 12.79
C ASP A 117 4.30 -18.89 14.11
N ASP A 118 5.24 -18.92 15.06
CA ASP A 118 5.17 -18.29 16.38
C ASP A 118 6.33 -17.30 16.60
N PHE A 119 6.73 -16.58 15.54
CA PHE A 119 7.74 -15.54 15.62
C PHE A 119 7.29 -14.41 16.58
N PRO A 120 8.22 -13.77 17.31
CA PRO A 120 7.91 -12.54 18.03
C PRO A 120 7.52 -11.43 17.04
N ALA A 121 6.48 -10.67 17.34
CA ALA A 121 5.97 -9.63 16.45
C ALA A 121 5.74 -8.32 17.20
N ALA A 122 6.17 -7.21 16.58
CA ALA A 122 5.95 -5.88 17.12
C ALA A 122 4.58 -5.34 16.69
N PRO A 123 3.80 -4.73 17.60
CA PRO A 123 2.61 -4.01 17.22
C PRO A 123 2.96 -2.78 16.38
N MET A 124 2.17 -2.50 15.34
CA MET A 124 2.30 -1.26 14.56
C MET A 124 1.49 -0.14 15.22
N GLY A 125 2.18 0.87 15.77
CA GLY A 125 1.59 2.00 16.48
C GLY A 125 0.94 3.01 15.54
N ASN A 126 0.67 4.23 16.05
CA ASN A 126 0.08 5.31 15.27
C ASN A 126 1.04 6.50 15.20
N SER A 127 1.66 6.73 14.04
CA SER A 127 2.62 7.83 13.86
C SER A 127 1.98 9.22 13.92
N ASP A 128 0.69 9.34 13.65
CA ASP A 128 -0.03 10.63 13.68
C ASP A 128 -0.29 11.12 15.12
N LEU A 129 -0.06 10.27 16.14
CA LEU A 129 -0.15 10.64 17.54
C LEU A 129 1.19 11.13 18.12
N LEU A 130 2.27 11.07 17.34
CA LEU A 130 3.58 11.55 17.79
C LEU A 130 3.65 13.07 17.81
N HIS A 131 4.35 13.58 18.80
CA HIS A 131 4.69 14.99 18.95
C HIS A 131 6.20 15.18 19.00
N GLN A 132 6.66 16.36 18.58
CA GLN A 132 8.05 16.73 18.77
C GLN A 132 8.41 16.69 20.27
N GLY A 133 9.51 16.02 20.60
CA GLY A 133 9.95 15.78 21.98
C GLY A 133 9.58 14.40 22.51
N ASP A 134 8.70 13.65 21.85
CA ASP A 134 8.34 12.29 22.29
C ASP A 134 9.58 11.38 22.26
N PRO A 135 9.86 10.63 23.34
CA PRO A 135 10.97 9.71 23.39
C PRO A 135 10.77 8.52 22.45
N VAL A 136 11.81 8.20 21.69
CA VAL A 136 11.83 7.08 20.73
C VAL A 136 13.14 6.33 20.83
N PHE A 137 13.14 5.07 20.38
CA PHE A 137 14.36 4.32 20.21
C PHE A 137 14.39 3.61 18.86
N ALA A 138 15.54 3.67 18.21
CA ALA A 138 15.81 2.97 16.97
C ALA A 138 16.60 1.69 17.27
N MET A 139 16.23 0.61 16.60
CA MET A 139 16.92 -0.67 16.73
C MET A 139 17.30 -1.24 15.37
N GLY A 140 18.41 -1.98 15.34
CA GLY A 140 18.88 -2.67 14.14
C GLY A 140 20.17 -3.42 14.40
N ASN A 141 20.74 -4.04 13.37
CA ASN A 141 22.08 -4.64 13.41
C ASN A 141 23.04 -3.84 12.51
N PRO A 142 23.46 -2.63 12.94
CA PRO A 142 24.35 -1.78 12.15
C PRO A 142 25.67 -2.50 11.88
N PHE A 143 26.15 -2.44 10.64
CA PHE A 143 27.44 -3.01 10.20
C PHE A 143 27.71 -4.47 10.58
N LEU A 144 26.68 -5.27 10.89
CA LEU A 144 26.84 -6.64 11.40
C LEU A 144 27.64 -6.70 12.71
N LEU A 145 27.57 -5.64 13.55
CA LEU A 145 28.33 -5.56 14.80
C LEU A 145 27.93 -6.68 15.79
N ALA A 146 26.69 -7.13 15.73
CA ALA A 146 26.19 -8.22 16.57
C ALA A 146 26.21 -9.54 15.80
N THR A 147 27.22 -10.37 16.05
CA THR A 147 27.33 -11.74 15.49
C THR A 147 26.36 -12.73 16.13
N ASP A 148 25.79 -12.36 17.29
CA ASP A 148 24.72 -13.07 17.99
C ASP A 148 23.32 -12.55 17.64
N PHE A 149 23.24 -11.65 16.64
CA PHE A 149 22.04 -11.02 16.12
C PHE A 149 21.20 -10.21 17.15
N HIS A 150 21.75 -9.90 18.32
CA HIS A 150 21.11 -8.96 19.25
C HIS A 150 21.18 -7.54 18.66
N PRO A 151 20.05 -6.82 18.52
CA PRO A 151 20.08 -5.52 17.87
C PRO A 151 20.80 -4.48 18.74
N THR A 152 21.56 -3.60 18.08
CA THR A 152 21.98 -2.32 18.66
C THR A 152 20.76 -1.43 18.84
N ALA A 153 20.67 -0.77 19.99
CA ALA A 153 19.64 0.20 20.28
C ALA A 153 20.23 1.60 20.45
N THR A 154 19.56 2.61 19.89
CA THR A 154 19.87 4.03 20.10
C THR A 154 18.61 4.73 20.57
N PHE A 155 18.76 5.68 21.49
CA PHE A 155 17.65 6.41 22.11
C PHE A 155 17.73 7.89 21.74
N GLY A 156 16.58 8.52 21.55
CA GLY A 156 16.46 9.93 21.23
C GLY A 156 15.01 10.39 21.35
N ILE A 157 14.68 11.45 20.63
CA ILE A 157 13.34 12.03 20.57
C ILE A 157 12.87 12.16 19.12
N VAL A 158 11.57 12.34 18.95
CA VAL A 158 10.99 12.89 17.73
C VAL A 158 11.44 14.34 17.59
N SER A 159 12.27 14.62 16.59
CA SER A 159 12.72 15.98 16.26
C SER A 159 11.77 16.69 15.30
N GLY A 160 10.90 15.95 14.61
CA GLY A 160 9.87 16.50 13.75
C GLY A 160 8.98 15.41 13.14
N ILE A 161 7.74 15.77 12.85
CA ILE A 161 6.75 14.90 12.19
C ILE A 161 6.40 15.47 10.82
N HIS A 162 5.79 14.65 9.98
CA HIS A 162 5.34 15.02 8.63
C HIS A 162 6.40 15.73 7.79
N ARG A 163 7.64 15.24 7.90
CA ARG A 163 8.74 15.72 7.08
C ARG A 163 8.66 15.08 5.70
N TYR A 164 8.97 15.87 4.71
CA TYR A 164 9.10 15.45 3.33
C TYR A 164 10.60 15.37 2.96
N GLN A 165 11.04 14.26 2.39
CA GLN A 165 12.38 14.11 1.81
C GLN A 165 12.25 13.77 0.33
N TYR A 166 12.55 14.77 -0.51
CA TYR A 166 12.48 14.65 -1.96
C TYR A 166 13.38 13.53 -2.52
N PRO A 167 13.12 13.07 -3.76
CA PRO A 167 13.98 12.11 -4.42
C PRO A 167 15.35 12.73 -4.74
N SER A 168 16.43 12.19 -4.16
CA SER A 168 17.79 12.72 -4.33
C SER A 168 18.65 11.81 -5.21
N GLY A 169 18.40 11.85 -6.52
CA GLY A 169 19.15 11.04 -7.51
C GLY A 169 18.72 9.57 -7.59
N THR A 170 17.59 9.23 -6.97
CA THR A 170 16.93 7.92 -6.97
C THR A 170 15.42 8.11 -7.12
N ILE A 171 14.66 7.03 -7.37
CA ILE A 171 13.18 7.07 -7.32
C ILE A 171 12.63 7.12 -5.88
N LEU A 172 13.48 6.82 -4.88
CA LEU A 172 13.08 6.80 -3.48
C LEU A 172 12.63 8.19 -3.03
N GLU A 173 11.49 8.28 -2.37
CA GLU A 173 10.88 9.51 -1.86
C GLU A 173 10.26 9.22 -0.49
N TYR A 174 10.66 9.97 0.55
CA TYR A 174 9.98 9.83 1.84
C TYR A 174 8.93 10.91 1.88
N THR A 175 7.76 10.55 1.35
CA THR A 175 6.63 11.45 1.21
C THR A 175 6.18 11.90 2.59
N ASP A 176 6.11 11.00 3.58
CA ASP A 176 5.92 11.28 5.00
C ASP A 176 6.93 10.53 5.90
N CYS A 177 7.72 11.29 6.66
CA CYS A 177 8.69 10.70 7.59
C CYS A 177 8.78 11.44 8.94
N ILE A 178 9.19 10.67 9.94
CA ILE A 178 9.53 11.11 11.29
C ILE A 178 11.01 11.43 11.30
N GLN A 179 11.35 12.65 11.69
CA GLN A 179 12.72 13.05 11.97
C GLN A 179 13.04 12.77 13.43
N THR A 180 14.21 12.19 13.70
CA THR A 180 14.70 11.88 15.05
C THR A 180 16.18 12.20 15.21
N ASP A 181 16.60 12.48 16.44
CA ASP A 181 18.00 12.60 16.83
C ASP A 181 18.58 11.30 17.41
N ALA A 182 17.75 10.25 17.55
CA ALA A 182 18.23 8.91 17.83
C ALA A 182 19.23 8.52 16.73
N SER A 183 20.39 8.01 17.13
CA SER A 183 21.47 7.74 16.18
C SER A 183 21.06 6.67 15.16
N ILE A 184 20.89 7.09 13.91
CA ILE A 184 20.68 6.22 12.74
C ILE A 184 21.99 6.16 11.95
N ASN A 185 22.44 4.95 11.62
CA ASN A 185 23.65 4.69 10.84
C ASN A 185 23.39 3.55 9.84
N PRO A 186 24.24 3.38 8.80
CA PRO A 186 24.14 2.23 7.92
C PRO A 186 24.02 0.89 8.67
N GLY A 187 23.02 0.10 8.28
CA GLY A 187 22.63 -1.16 8.90
C GLY A 187 21.53 -1.04 9.96
N ASN A 188 21.18 0.16 10.46
CA ASN A 188 19.88 0.39 11.10
C ASN A 188 18.75 0.54 10.07
N SER A 189 19.08 0.84 8.81
CA SER A 189 18.11 0.97 7.72
C SER A 189 17.26 -0.30 7.58
N GLY A 190 15.97 -0.11 7.44
CA GLY A 190 14.92 -1.14 7.45
C GLY A 190 14.47 -1.54 8.86
N GLY A 191 15.26 -1.22 9.89
CA GLY A 191 14.92 -1.48 11.28
C GLY A 191 13.86 -0.51 11.82
N PRO A 192 13.20 -0.87 12.94
CA PRO A 192 12.10 -0.08 13.49
C PRO A 192 12.56 1.16 14.27
N LEU A 193 11.76 2.21 14.19
CA LEU A 193 11.67 3.27 15.19
C LEU A 193 10.49 2.95 16.10
N PHE A 194 10.74 2.80 17.40
CA PHE A 194 9.73 2.46 18.39
C PHE A 194 9.37 3.66 19.27
N ASN A 195 8.10 3.73 19.69
CA ASN A 195 7.68 4.57 20.81
C ASN A 195 7.95 3.89 22.16
N THR A 196 7.66 4.57 23.26
CA THR A 196 7.86 4.05 24.63
C THR A 196 6.96 2.87 25.02
N ALA A 197 5.95 2.54 24.23
CA ALA A 197 5.15 1.33 24.39
C ALA A 197 5.76 0.10 23.65
N GLY A 198 6.81 0.30 22.86
CA GLY A 198 7.40 -0.75 22.02
C GLY A 198 6.63 -0.99 20.72
N GLU A 199 5.79 -0.02 20.31
CA GLU A 199 5.07 -0.07 19.04
C GLU A 199 5.92 0.58 17.94
N VAL A 200 5.92 -0.03 16.75
CA VAL A 200 6.62 0.52 15.59
C VAL A 200 5.88 1.78 15.13
N VAL A 201 6.55 2.93 15.18
CA VAL A 201 6.02 4.21 14.68
C VAL A 201 6.66 4.63 13.36
N GLY A 202 7.77 4.02 12.96
CA GLY A 202 8.33 4.16 11.63
C GLY A 202 9.41 3.14 11.29
N ILE A 203 9.87 3.15 10.05
CA ILE A 203 10.98 2.31 9.55
C ILE A 203 12.16 3.21 9.19
N ASN A 204 13.27 3.05 9.91
CA ASN A 204 14.47 3.86 9.74
C ASN A 204 15.06 3.66 8.34
N GLY A 205 15.51 4.74 7.67
CA GLY A 205 16.09 4.56 6.34
C GLY A 205 17.06 5.65 5.85
N ARG A 206 16.85 6.93 6.20
CA ARG A 206 17.70 8.05 5.75
C ARG A 206 18.35 8.81 6.89
N ILE A 207 19.43 9.51 6.57
CA ILE A 207 20.11 10.46 7.45
C ILE A 207 20.49 11.72 6.67
N SER A 208 20.50 12.86 7.34
CA SER A 208 21.10 14.07 6.78
C SER A 208 22.62 14.02 6.93
N LEU A 209 23.33 14.27 5.83
CA LEU A 209 24.78 14.24 5.78
C LEU A 209 25.35 15.58 5.30
N ASP A 210 26.47 15.98 5.90
CA ASP A 210 27.27 17.14 5.48
C ASP A 210 28.67 16.68 5.01
N LYS A 211 29.49 17.63 4.53
CA LYS A 211 30.89 17.45 4.07
C LYS A 211 31.03 16.33 3.05
N ARG A 212 30.22 16.38 1.99
CA ARG A 212 30.17 15.39 0.90
C ARG A 212 29.82 13.98 1.39
N GLY A 213 28.85 13.87 2.31
CA GLY A 213 28.34 12.58 2.78
C GLY A 213 29.12 11.95 3.94
N ARG A 214 30.04 12.67 4.58
CA ARG A 214 30.99 12.09 5.57
C ARG A 214 30.60 12.33 7.01
N VAL A 215 29.71 13.28 7.28
CA VAL A 215 29.32 13.66 8.64
C VAL A 215 27.82 13.55 8.78
N ASN A 216 27.35 12.66 9.66
CA ASN A 216 25.98 12.66 10.12
C ASN A 216 25.76 13.91 10.99
N VAL A 217 24.75 14.72 10.66
CA VAL A 217 24.47 15.99 11.36
C VAL A 217 23.55 15.81 12.57
N GLY A 218 23.22 14.57 12.94
CA GLY A 218 22.34 14.25 14.07
C GLY A 218 20.85 14.25 13.72
N ALA A 219 20.50 14.08 12.44
CA ALA A 219 19.12 13.96 11.99
C ALA A 219 18.93 12.68 11.16
N GLY A 220 18.20 11.73 11.74
CA GLY A 220 17.71 10.52 11.07
C GLY A 220 16.25 10.66 10.65
N TYR A 221 15.84 9.87 9.67
CA TYR A 221 14.48 9.84 9.14
C TYR A 221 13.97 8.41 9.07
N ALA A 222 12.77 8.21 9.61
CA ALA A 222 12.01 6.97 9.54
C ALA A 222 10.71 7.19 8.74
N ILE A 223 10.44 6.32 7.77
CA ILE A 223 9.18 6.33 7.01
C ILE A 223 8.04 6.09 8.01
N SER A 224 7.00 6.93 8.00
CA SER A 224 5.94 6.84 9.01
C SER A 224 5.16 5.53 8.90
N ILE A 225 4.83 4.92 10.04
CA ILE A 225 4.11 3.63 10.02
C ILE A 225 2.71 3.78 9.43
N ASN A 226 2.05 4.94 9.55
CA ASN A 226 0.73 5.16 8.97
C ASN A 226 0.76 5.22 7.45
N GLN A 227 1.81 5.80 6.85
CA GLN A 227 2.02 5.67 5.41
C GLN A 227 2.11 4.19 5.03
N ILE A 228 2.98 3.41 5.69
CA ILE A 228 3.15 1.97 5.40
C ILE A 228 1.82 1.21 5.54
N LYS A 229 0.99 1.55 6.54
CA LYS A 229 -0.35 0.98 6.73
C LYS A 229 -1.30 1.22 5.55
N HIS A 230 -1.14 2.28 4.76
CA HIS A 230 -1.89 2.45 3.50
C HIS A 230 -1.48 1.41 2.45
N PHE A 231 -0.21 1.01 2.46
CA PHE A 231 0.37 0.07 1.49
C PHE A 231 0.34 -1.40 1.95
N MET A 232 0.05 -1.71 3.21
CA MET A 232 0.18 -3.08 3.75
C MET A 232 -0.54 -4.17 2.95
N ASP A 233 -1.80 -3.96 2.57
CA ASP A 233 -2.54 -4.95 1.77
C ASP A 233 -2.00 -5.04 0.33
N HIS A 234 -1.53 -3.92 -0.22
CA HIS A 234 -0.86 -3.88 -1.53
C HIS A 234 0.48 -4.62 -1.48
N LEU A 235 1.23 -4.51 -0.38
CA LEU A 235 2.46 -5.26 -0.16
C LEU A 235 2.18 -6.76 0.05
N ARG A 236 1.09 -7.14 0.70
CA ARG A 236 0.70 -8.57 0.81
C ARG A 236 0.40 -9.20 -0.55
N SER A 237 -0.01 -8.39 -1.54
CA SER A 237 -0.35 -8.89 -2.88
C SER A 237 0.81 -9.48 -3.68
N GLY A 238 2.07 -9.33 -3.24
CA GLY A 238 3.23 -9.85 -3.96
C GLY A 238 3.61 -9.06 -5.24
N ARG A 239 3.08 -7.85 -5.39
CA ARG A 239 3.28 -6.99 -6.56
C ARG A 239 4.51 -6.09 -6.43
N ILE A 240 4.75 -5.27 -7.44
CA ILE A 240 5.56 -4.07 -7.30
C ILE A 240 4.57 -2.92 -7.14
N VAL A 241 4.52 -2.35 -5.94
CA VAL A 241 3.52 -1.35 -5.55
C VAL A 241 4.00 0.03 -5.99
N ASP A 242 3.05 0.93 -6.23
CA ASP A 242 3.31 2.27 -6.70
C ASP A 242 2.47 3.30 -5.96
N HIS A 243 3.03 4.49 -5.82
CA HIS A 243 2.39 5.65 -5.22
C HIS A 243 1.42 6.32 -6.20
N ALA A 244 0.56 7.15 -5.64
CA ALA A 244 -0.42 7.90 -6.39
C ALA A 244 0.13 9.19 -7.03
N THR A 245 -0.48 9.59 -8.14
CA THR A 245 -0.41 10.95 -8.70
C THR A 245 -1.81 11.44 -9.09
N LEU A 246 -1.95 12.76 -9.26
CA LEU A 246 -3.12 13.39 -9.87
C LEU A 246 -2.89 13.72 -11.37
N GLY A 247 -1.67 13.53 -11.89
CA GLY A 247 -1.32 13.97 -13.24
C GLY A 247 -1.35 15.49 -13.40
N ALA A 248 -1.19 16.22 -12.29
CA ALA A 248 -1.17 17.67 -12.23
C ALA A 248 0.14 18.19 -11.61
N ILE A 249 0.60 19.34 -12.11
CA ILE A 249 1.73 20.09 -11.56
C ILE A 249 1.13 21.27 -10.80
N VAL A 250 1.62 21.50 -9.59
CA VAL A 250 1.18 22.61 -8.74
C VAL A 250 2.35 23.50 -8.34
N SER A 251 2.08 24.79 -8.20
CA SER A 251 3.02 25.78 -7.68
C SER A 251 2.41 26.63 -6.57
N THR A 252 3.23 27.49 -5.98
CA THR A 252 2.78 28.49 -5.01
C THR A 252 2.78 29.84 -5.70
N ASN A 253 1.63 30.51 -5.74
CA ASN A 253 1.52 31.86 -6.32
C ASN A 253 2.04 32.95 -5.36
N GLN A 254 1.91 34.21 -5.75
CA GLN A 254 2.39 35.35 -4.95
C GLN A 254 1.68 35.51 -3.60
N ASP A 255 0.43 35.04 -3.50
CA ASP A 255 -0.39 35.10 -2.28
C ASP A 255 -0.20 33.86 -1.37
N GLY A 256 0.64 32.92 -1.78
CA GLY A 256 0.87 31.67 -1.04
C GLY A 256 -0.15 30.57 -1.33
N ALA A 257 -1.06 30.77 -2.28
CA ALA A 257 -2.04 29.78 -2.70
C ALA A 257 -1.39 28.66 -3.54
N VAL A 258 -1.90 27.44 -3.42
CA VAL A 258 -1.39 26.28 -4.18
C VAL A 258 -2.19 26.13 -5.46
N MET A 259 -1.60 26.55 -6.58
CA MET A 259 -2.29 26.64 -7.88
C MET A 259 -1.93 25.46 -8.78
N VAL A 260 -2.87 25.03 -9.61
CA VAL A 260 -2.62 24.08 -10.70
C VAL A 260 -1.97 24.82 -11.87
N ASP A 261 -0.70 24.49 -12.13
CA ASP A 261 0.11 25.06 -13.23
C ASP A 261 -0.01 24.27 -14.53
N ASN A 262 -0.30 22.97 -14.42
CA ASN A 262 -0.49 22.09 -15.57
C ASN A 262 -1.28 20.85 -15.14
N ILE A 263 -2.02 20.27 -16.07
CA ILE A 263 -2.85 19.09 -15.84
C ILE A 263 -2.95 18.29 -17.14
N LEU A 264 -2.81 16.97 -17.05
CA LEU A 264 -3.02 16.08 -18.18
C LEU A 264 -4.53 15.87 -18.41
N GLU A 265 -4.99 16.04 -19.64
CA GLU A 265 -6.43 16.05 -19.99
C GLU A 265 -7.11 14.67 -19.93
N ASP A 266 -6.32 13.59 -19.99
CA ASP A 266 -6.78 12.19 -19.90
C ASP A 266 -6.96 11.71 -18.45
N THR A 267 -6.55 12.52 -17.47
CA THR A 267 -6.63 12.16 -16.04
C THR A 267 -8.07 12.11 -15.52
N PRO A 268 -8.38 11.26 -14.52
CA PRO A 268 -9.65 11.31 -13.81
C PRO A 268 -9.93 12.68 -13.18
N VAL A 269 -8.90 13.35 -12.63
CA VAL A 269 -9.09 14.64 -11.97
C VAL A 269 -9.52 15.73 -12.95
N TYR A 270 -9.01 15.71 -14.19
CA TYR A 270 -9.45 16.61 -15.24
C TYR A 270 -10.90 16.33 -15.63
N ARG A 271 -11.30 15.06 -15.78
CA ARG A 271 -12.70 14.70 -16.06
C ARG A 271 -13.67 15.15 -14.96
N ARG A 272 -13.21 15.20 -13.70
CA ARG A 272 -13.98 15.74 -12.57
C ARG A 272 -13.92 17.25 -12.40
N GLY A 273 -13.34 17.97 -13.36
CA GLY A 273 -13.52 19.41 -13.50
C GLY A 273 -12.35 20.26 -13.00
N LEU A 274 -11.27 19.68 -12.46
CA LEU A 274 -10.05 20.42 -12.13
C LEU A 274 -9.40 20.95 -13.42
N ARG A 275 -8.98 22.21 -13.43
CA ARG A 275 -8.40 22.90 -14.57
C ARG A 275 -7.14 23.66 -14.15
N LEU A 276 -6.43 24.15 -15.17
CA LEU A 276 -5.40 25.17 -15.01
C LEU A 276 -5.94 26.36 -14.21
N ASP A 277 -5.08 26.96 -13.39
CA ASP A 277 -5.37 28.13 -12.55
C ASP A 277 -6.38 27.88 -11.40
N ASP A 278 -6.79 26.63 -11.15
CA ASP A 278 -7.52 26.29 -9.94
C ASP A 278 -6.60 26.30 -8.72
N GLU A 279 -7.11 26.76 -7.59
CA GLU A 279 -6.42 26.67 -6.30
C GLU A 279 -6.82 25.39 -5.56
N ILE A 280 -5.86 24.54 -5.21
CA ILE A 280 -6.10 23.38 -4.34
C ILE A 280 -6.19 23.84 -2.88
N VAL A 281 -7.35 23.58 -2.26
CA VAL A 281 -7.64 24.01 -0.88
C VAL A 281 -7.59 22.85 0.10
N SER A 282 -8.02 21.66 -0.29
CA SER A 282 -7.92 20.46 0.54
C SER A 282 -7.75 19.20 -0.29
N PHE A 283 -7.03 18.21 0.25
CA PHE A 283 -6.86 16.91 -0.38
C PHE A 283 -6.85 15.81 0.67
N ALA A 284 -7.57 14.72 0.42
CA ALA A 284 -7.79 13.62 1.35
C ALA A 284 -8.31 14.08 2.73
N GLY A 285 -9.18 15.10 2.73
CA GLY A 285 -9.74 15.70 3.95
C GLY A 285 -8.77 16.60 4.74
N ARG A 286 -7.56 16.85 4.23
CA ARG A 286 -6.54 17.68 4.88
C ARG A 286 -6.41 19.04 4.17
N PRO A 287 -6.35 20.17 4.91
CA PRO A 287 -6.17 21.47 4.30
C PRO A 287 -4.78 21.60 3.67
N ILE A 288 -4.72 22.20 2.49
CA ILE A 288 -3.49 22.42 1.74
C ILE A 288 -3.09 23.90 1.86
N ARG A 289 -1.89 24.14 2.37
CA ARG A 289 -1.30 25.47 2.61
C ARG A 289 0.03 25.68 1.92
N SER A 290 0.60 24.62 1.34
CA SER A 290 1.84 24.69 0.57
C SER A 290 1.96 23.51 -0.39
N VAL A 291 2.76 23.69 -1.44
CA VAL A 291 3.06 22.62 -2.41
C VAL A 291 3.73 21.42 -1.73
N ASN A 292 4.62 21.64 -0.76
CA ASN A 292 5.28 20.55 -0.05
C ASN A 292 4.28 19.73 0.78
N GLN A 293 3.31 20.39 1.42
CA GLN A 293 2.26 19.70 2.15
C GLN A 293 1.38 18.89 1.21
N PHE A 294 1.01 19.44 0.06
CA PHE A 294 0.26 18.71 -0.96
C PHE A 294 1.00 17.47 -1.46
N LYS A 295 2.29 17.60 -1.80
CA LYS A 295 3.13 16.46 -2.24
C LYS A 295 3.31 15.40 -1.15
N ASN A 296 3.53 15.82 0.10
CA ASN A 296 3.57 14.93 1.26
C ASN A 296 2.27 14.11 1.37
N ILE A 297 1.10 14.76 1.34
CA ILE A 297 -0.19 14.07 1.49
C ILE A 297 -0.52 13.21 0.27
N LEU A 298 -0.31 13.69 -0.96
CA LEU A 298 -0.54 12.89 -2.17
C LEU A 298 0.31 11.63 -2.16
N GLY A 299 1.58 11.79 -1.78
CA GLY A 299 2.55 10.73 -1.78
C GLY A 299 2.37 9.68 -0.68
N ILE A 300 1.45 9.78 0.27
CA ILE A 300 1.23 8.69 1.24
C ILE A 300 0.20 7.64 0.79
N TYR A 301 -0.43 7.83 -0.37
CA TYR A 301 -1.50 6.96 -0.83
C TYR A 301 -1.08 6.05 -2.00
N PRO A 302 -1.55 4.79 -2.01
CA PRO A 302 -1.40 3.90 -3.16
C PRO A 302 -2.20 4.42 -4.36
N LYS A 303 -1.72 4.08 -5.57
CA LYS A 303 -2.51 4.32 -6.79
C LYS A 303 -3.87 3.63 -6.76
N GLY A 304 -4.83 4.18 -7.50
CA GLY A 304 -6.18 3.63 -7.66
C GLY A 304 -7.14 3.93 -6.50
N TRP A 305 -6.67 4.48 -5.38
CA TRP A 305 -7.53 4.95 -4.30
C TRP A 305 -8.40 6.11 -4.76
N LYS A 306 -9.64 6.16 -4.27
CA LYS A 306 -10.52 7.32 -4.41
C LYS A 306 -10.37 8.23 -3.19
N LEU A 307 -10.17 9.52 -3.38
CA LEU A 307 -10.03 10.48 -2.28
C LEU A 307 -10.73 11.81 -2.58
N PRO A 308 -11.21 12.53 -1.54
CA PRO A 308 -11.78 13.85 -1.71
C PRO A 308 -10.70 14.89 -2.05
N LEU A 309 -11.03 15.79 -2.97
CA LEU A 309 -10.25 16.95 -3.38
C LEU A 309 -11.19 18.17 -3.42
N ALA A 310 -10.80 19.26 -2.77
CA ALA A 310 -11.49 20.53 -2.85
C ALA A 310 -10.60 21.59 -3.50
N PHE A 311 -11.14 22.32 -4.46
CA PHE A 311 -10.45 23.39 -5.16
C PHE A 311 -11.32 24.63 -5.32
N ARG A 312 -10.69 25.78 -5.53
CA ARG A 312 -11.36 27.06 -5.81
C ARG A 312 -11.06 27.52 -7.22
N ARG A 313 -12.06 28.13 -7.85
CA ARG A 313 -11.95 28.74 -9.18
C ARG A 313 -12.52 30.14 -9.16
N GLU A 314 -11.85 31.09 -9.79
CA GLU A 314 -12.42 32.40 -10.08
C GLU A 314 -13.20 32.35 -11.40
N VAL A 315 -14.49 32.67 -11.35
CA VAL A 315 -15.40 32.74 -12.51
C VAL A 315 -16.10 34.10 -12.47
N ASP A 316 -15.87 34.93 -13.49
CA ASP A 316 -16.47 36.27 -13.61
C ASP A 316 -16.30 37.16 -12.35
N GLY A 317 -15.15 37.03 -11.67
CA GLY A 317 -14.83 37.78 -10.44
C GLY A 317 -15.43 37.20 -9.15
N ASN A 318 -16.10 36.05 -9.21
CA ASN A 318 -16.58 35.31 -8.05
C ASN A 318 -15.72 34.06 -7.81
N ILE A 319 -15.47 33.74 -6.54
CA ILE A 319 -14.74 32.52 -6.16
C ILE A 319 -15.74 31.40 -5.90
N GLU A 320 -15.72 30.38 -6.74
CA GLU A 320 -16.47 29.13 -6.57
C GLU A 320 -15.61 28.08 -5.86
N THR A 321 -16.22 27.25 -5.01
CA THR A 321 -15.56 26.11 -4.37
C THR A 321 -16.18 24.83 -4.91
N HIS A 322 -15.32 23.93 -5.38
CA HIS A 322 -15.71 22.63 -5.91
C HIS A 322 -15.14 21.52 -5.03
N GLU A 323 -15.96 20.52 -4.74
CA GLU A 323 -15.56 19.31 -4.01
C GLU A 323 -15.85 18.10 -4.89
N ILE A 324 -14.84 17.26 -5.07
CA ILE A 324 -14.91 16.06 -5.92
C ILE A 324 -14.28 14.86 -5.21
N ILE A 325 -14.74 13.66 -5.56
CA ILE A 325 -14.02 12.42 -5.25
C ILE A 325 -13.26 12.01 -6.51
N VAL A 326 -11.94 11.85 -6.39
CA VAL A 326 -11.08 11.51 -7.52
C VAL A 326 -10.35 10.19 -7.29
N ARG A 327 -10.35 9.33 -8.31
CA ARG A 327 -9.49 8.13 -8.35
C ARG A 327 -8.08 8.54 -8.75
N LEU A 328 -7.09 8.17 -7.93
CA LEU A 328 -5.69 8.49 -8.16
C LEU A 328 -5.05 7.56 -9.19
N GLU A 329 -4.11 8.10 -9.95
CA GLU A 329 -3.38 7.37 -10.98
C GLU A 329 -2.03 6.85 -10.49
N ALA A 330 -1.39 6.01 -11.29
CA ALA A 330 -0.04 5.53 -11.03
C ALA A 330 0.98 6.66 -11.19
N LEU A 331 1.85 6.86 -10.20
CA LEU A 331 2.93 7.84 -10.30
C LEU A 331 3.95 7.46 -11.39
N HIS A 332 4.19 6.16 -11.57
CA HIS A 332 5.19 5.66 -12.51
C HIS A 332 4.56 4.79 -13.60
N ARG A 333 5.20 4.78 -14.77
CA ARG A 333 4.94 3.73 -15.77
C ARG A 333 5.50 2.41 -15.27
N SER A 334 4.87 1.30 -15.64
CA SER A 334 5.31 -0.05 -15.22
C SER A 334 6.79 -0.33 -15.55
N SER A 335 7.33 0.22 -16.64
CA SER A 335 8.74 0.08 -17.04
C SER A 335 9.73 0.92 -16.23
N GLU A 336 9.25 1.89 -15.45
CA GLU A 336 10.08 2.67 -14.52
C GLU A 336 10.24 1.96 -13.17
N LEU A 337 9.28 1.09 -12.83
CA LEU A 337 9.30 0.26 -11.62
C LEU A 337 10.00 -1.10 -11.82
N THR A 338 10.23 -1.52 -13.07
CA THR A 338 10.92 -2.78 -13.35
C THR A 338 12.38 -2.73 -12.88
N LEU A 339 12.72 -3.69 -12.01
CA LEU A 339 14.08 -3.99 -11.55
C LEU A 339 14.88 -4.73 -12.64
N ASP A 340 15.08 -4.12 -13.81
CA ASP A 340 15.91 -4.74 -14.85
C ASP A 340 17.40 -4.40 -14.59
N ASP A 341 18.25 -5.43 -14.45
CA ASP A 341 19.67 -5.40 -14.04
C ASP A 341 20.62 -4.73 -15.07
N SER A 342 20.08 -3.99 -16.04
CA SER A 342 20.89 -3.33 -17.06
C SER A 342 21.33 -1.95 -16.57
N PRO A 343 22.64 -1.68 -16.38
CA PRO A 343 23.10 -0.38 -15.95
C PRO A 343 22.76 0.69 -17.00
N LYS A 344 21.77 1.54 -16.72
CA LYS A 344 21.57 2.79 -17.46
C LYS A 344 22.77 3.69 -17.19
N LYS A 345 23.73 3.72 -18.13
CA LYS A 345 24.90 4.61 -18.06
C LYS A 345 24.43 6.07 -17.92
N PRO A 346 24.84 6.80 -16.87
CA PRO A 346 24.69 8.25 -16.85
C PRO A 346 25.62 8.86 -17.90
N ARG A 347 25.10 9.76 -18.75
CA ARG A 347 25.92 10.68 -19.54
C ARG A 347 26.30 11.88 -18.66
N GLY A 348 27.43 11.78 -17.96
CA GLY A 348 28.05 12.87 -17.21
C GLY A 348 29.57 12.86 -17.39
N PRO A 349 30.27 13.99 -17.13
CA PRO A 349 31.71 14.11 -17.35
C PRO A 349 32.48 13.13 -16.45
N ARG A 350 33.42 12.36 -17.03
CA ARG A 350 34.23 11.37 -16.32
C ARG A 350 35.15 12.03 -15.30
N LEU A 351 34.97 11.71 -14.02
CA LEU A 351 36.02 11.81 -13.01
C LEU A 351 36.91 10.54 -13.08
N PRO A 352 38.19 10.61 -12.66
CA PRO A 352 39.10 9.46 -12.70
C PRO A 352 38.61 8.35 -11.76
N LYS A 353 38.44 7.14 -12.30
CA LYS A 353 38.02 5.94 -11.56
C LYS A 353 39.21 5.34 -10.81
N THR A 354 39.10 5.19 -9.49
CA THR A 354 39.76 4.09 -8.78
C THR A 354 38.94 2.83 -9.04
N GLU A 355 39.46 1.91 -9.83
CA GLU A 355 38.79 0.65 -10.16
C GLU A 355 38.78 -0.29 -8.95
N ARG A 356 37.67 -0.30 -8.20
CA ARG A 356 37.22 -1.50 -7.52
C ARG A 356 36.14 -2.12 -8.41
N LYS A 357 36.41 -3.30 -8.98
CA LYS A 357 35.40 -4.08 -9.70
C LYS A 357 34.35 -4.52 -8.68
N GLU A 358 33.20 -3.85 -8.62
CA GLU A 358 32.01 -4.41 -7.98
C GLU A 358 31.56 -5.60 -8.83
N GLN A 359 31.68 -6.81 -8.26
CA GLN A 359 31.06 -8.00 -8.81
C GLN A 359 29.54 -7.88 -8.59
N PRO A 360 28.69 -8.28 -9.55
CA PRO A 360 27.26 -8.40 -9.29
C PRO A 360 27.06 -9.35 -8.10
N PRO A 361 26.14 -9.04 -7.17
CA PRO A 361 25.89 -9.88 -6.00
C PRO A 361 25.53 -11.29 -6.47
N ALA A 362 26.17 -12.31 -5.90
CA ALA A 362 25.83 -13.67 -6.26
C ALA A 362 24.43 -14.01 -5.75
N VAL A 363 23.61 -14.59 -6.62
CA VAL A 363 22.25 -15.02 -6.30
C VAL A 363 22.34 -16.32 -5.50
N LEU A 364 21.69 -16.38 -4.33
CA LEU A 364 21.51 -17.62 -3.56
C LEU A 364 20.95 -18.68 -4.50
N LYS A 365 21.65 -19.81 -4.65
CA LYS A 365 21.07 -20.97 -5.32
C LYS A 365 19.87 -21.41 -4.48
N THR A 366 18.69 -21.33 -5.07
CA THR A 366 17.44 -21.74 -4.43
C THR A 366 17.53 -23.19 -3.96
N SER A 367 17.33 -23.42 -2.66
CA SER A 367 16.97 -24.75 -2.18
C SER A 367 15.60 -25.13 -2.77
N PRO A 368 15.38 -26.39 -3.19
CA PRO A 368 14.05 -26.85 -3.62
C PRO A 368 12.94 -26.54 -2.61
N GLU A 369 13.26 -26.52 -1.32
CA GLU A 369 12.31 -26.21 -0.24
C GLU A 369 11.86 -24.74 -0.21
N LEU A 370 12.71 -23.82 -0.65
CA LEU A 370 12.40 -22.38 -0.71
C LEU A 370 11.66 -22.00 -2.00
N ALA A 371 11.93 -22.73 -3.09
CA ALA A 371 11.35 -22.47 -4.40
C ALA A 371 9.81 -22.51 -4.40
N LYS A 372 9.18 -23.29 -3.50
CA LYS A 372 7.71 -23.37 -3.40
C LYS A 372 7.03 -22.08 -2.91
N TYR A 373 7.78 -21.17 -2.28
CA TYR A 373 7.27 -19.88 -1.79
C TYR A 373 7.56 -18.73 -2.76
N TYR A 374 8.06 -19.04 -3.96
CA TYR A 374 8.37 -18.03 -4.97
C TYR A 374 7.86 -18.47 -6.34
N GLN A 375 7.05 -17.61 -6.96
CA GLN A 375 6.55 -17.84 -8.31
C GLN A 375 6.75 -16.60 -9.15
N LYS A 376 7.51 -16.76 -10.24
CA LYS A 376 7.72 -15.71 -11.22
C LYS A 376 6.51 -15.61 -12.14
N LYS A 377 5.87 -14.44 -12.18
CA LYS A 377 4.86 -14.06 -13.19
C LYS A 377 5.15 -12.61 -13.62
N PRO A 378 5.11 -12.26 -14.92
CA PRO A 378 5.22 -10.86 -15.35
C PRO A 378 4.24 -9.95 -14.59
N GLY A 379 4.70 -8.77 -14.16
CA GLY A 379 3.91 -7.82 -13.36
C GLY A 379 3.89 -8.06 -11.84
N PHE A 380 4.47 -9.17 -11.37
CA PHE A 380 4.55 -9.51 -9.94
C PHE A 380 6.00 -9.65 -9.51
N LEU A 381 6.28 -9.25 -8.27
CA LEU A 381 7.56 -9.56 -7.64
C LEU A 381 7.57 -11.02 -7.19
N ASN A 382 6.49 -11.47 -6.56
CA ASN A 382 6.28 -12.86 -6.18
C ASN A 382 4.80 -13.22 -6.25
N TYR A 383 4.41 -13.89 -7.33
CA TYR A 383 3.01 -14.22 -7.61
C TYR A 383 2.43 -15.25 -6.64
N TYR A 384 3.26 -16.04 -5.95
CA TYR A 384 2.81 -16.99 -4.93
C TYR A 384 1.92 -16.30 -3.87
N PHE A 385 2.36 -15.14 -3.38
CA PHE A 385 1.59 -14.38 -2.39
C PHE A 385 0.34 -13.73 -2.98
N ASN A 386 0.35 -13.42 -4.27
CA ASN A 386 -0.86 -12.95 -4.94
C ASN A 386 -1.94 -14.03 -4.96
N GLU A 387 -1.58 -15.27 -5.28
CA GLU A 387 -2.54 -16.37 -5.30
C GLU A 387 -3.14 -16.63 -3.92
N LEU A 388 -2.31 -16.54 -2.86
CA LEU A 388 -2.79 -16.65 -1.47
C LEU A 388 -3.84 -15.58 -1.13
N GLU A 389 -3.53 -14.31 -1.39
CA GLU A 389 -4.43 -13.20 -1.06
C GLU A 389 -5.66 -13.17 -1.97
N ARG A 390 -5.51 -13.50 -3.26
CA ARG A 390 -6.63 -13.64 -4.19
C ARG A 390 -7.59 -14.71 -3.73
N ASN A 391 -7.09 -15.91 -3.43
CA ASN A 391 -7.92 -17.02 -2.98
C ASN A 391 -8.55 -16.72 -1.61
N ARG A 392 -7.87 -15.96 -0.73
CA ARG A 392 -8.45 -15.47 0.53
C ARG A 392 -9.63 -14.52 0.28
N ALA A 393 -9.46 -13.52 -0.58
CA ALA A 393 -10.48 -12.52 -0.86
C ALA A 393 -11.76 -13.15 -1.47
N LEU A 394 -11.59 -14.18 -2.30
CA LEU A 394 -12.69 -14.83 -3.02
C LEU A 394 -13.49 -15.84 -2.18
N ARG A 395 -13.06 -16.19 -0.96
CA ARG A 395 -13.73 -17.22 -0.15
C ARG A 395 -15.22 -16.94 0.06
N GLY A 396 -15.61 -15.67 0.25
CA GLY A 396 -17.02 -15.31 0.45
C GLY A 396 -17.90 -15.49 -0.79
N LEU A 397 -17.34 -15.80 -1.96
CA LEU A 397 -18.14 -16.22 -3.12
C LEU A 397 -18.77 -17.60 -2.93
N GLU A 398 -18.18 -18.47 -2.11
CA GLU A 398 -18.73 -19.79 -1.80
C GLU A 398 -20.11 -19.67 -1.13
N ASP A 399 -20.33 -18.60 -0.34
CA ASP A 399 -21.59 -18.30 0.32
C ASP A 399 -22.73 -17.91 -0.65
N LEU A 400 -22.42 -17.66 -1.92
CA LEU A 400 -23.42 -17.32 -2.94
C LEU A 400 -24.10 -18.58 -3.52
N GLY A 401 -23.54 -19.78 -3.25
CA GLY A 401 -24.01 -21.05 -3.78
C GLY A 401 -23.22 -21.51 -5.02
N ASP A 402 -23.56 -22.68 -5.55
CA ASP A 402 -22.84 -23.29 -6.68
C ASP A 402 -23.38 -22.81 -8.04
N PHE A 403 -22.50 -22.18 -8.82
CA PHE A 403 -22.78 -21.67 -10.17
C PHE A 403 -22.11 -22.51 -11.27
N SER A 404 -21.38 -23.58 -10.93
CA SER A 404 -20.55 -24.35 -11.89
C SER A 404 -21.37 -25.13 -12.92
N GLU A 405 -22.57 -25.59 -12.56
CA GLU A 405 -23.49 -26.34 -13.44
C GLU A 405 -24.60 -25.49 -14.07
N VAL A 406 -24.56 -24.16 -13.88
CA VAL A 406 -25.58 -23.26 -14.43
C VAL A 406 -25.39 -23.12 -15.93
N SER A 407 -26.48 -23.18 -16.70
CA SER A 407 -26.41 -22.97 -18.14
C SER A 407 -25.91 -21.56 -18.49
N SER A 408 -25.49 -21.37 -19.74
CA SER A 408 -25.05 -20.05 -20.20
C SER A 408 -26.14 -18.98 -20.12
N ARG A 409 -27.41 -19.44 -20.06
CA ARG A 409 -28.61 -18.63 -20.01
C ARG A 409 -29.10 -18.44 -18.58
N TRP A 410 -29.27 -17.20 -18.16
CA TRP A 410 -29.92 -16.84 -16.90
C TRP A 410 -30.69 -15.54 -17.08
N ILE A 411 -31.81 -15.42 -16.37
CA ILE A 411 -32.76 -14.32 -16.51
C ILE A 411 -32.93 -13.66 -15.15
N VAL A 412 -32.72 -12.36 -15.09
CA VAL A 412 -32.90 -11.55 -13.88
C VAL A 412 -34.00 -10.54 -14.16
N THR A 413 -35.03 -10.50 -13.31
CA THR A 413 -36.16 -9.57 -13.45
C THR A 413 -36.43 -8.82 -12.16
N GLY A 414 -37.03 -7.65 -12.30
CA GLY A 414 -37.54 -6.90 -11.18
C GLY A 414 -37.94 -5.51 -11.60
N LYS A 415 -37.81 -4.56 -10.66
CA LYS A 415 -38.23 -3.18 -10.85
C LYS A 415 -37.11 -2.20 -10.57
N THR A 416 -37.07 -1.11 -11.32
CA THR A 416 -36.23 0.04 -10.97
C THR A 416 -36.75 0.73 -9.71
N GLU A 417 -35.97 1.65 -9.16
CA GLU A 417 -36.43 2.51 -8.05
C GLU A 417 -37.60 3.43 -8.44
N THR A 418 -37.77 3.74 -9.73
CA THR A 418 -38.93 4.48 -10.26
C THR A 418 -40.14 3.60 -10.54
N GLY A 419 -40.02 2.27 -10.40
CA GLY A 419 -41.11 1.30 -10.56
C GLY A 419 -41.25 0.70 -11.97
N GLU A 420 -40.34 1.04 -12.89
CA GLU A 420 -40.30 0.47 -14.24
C GLU A 420 -39.81 -0.98 -14.19
N ASP A 421 -40.43 -1.85 -15.00
CA ASP A 421 -40.00 -3.23 -15.08
C ASP A 421 -38.69 -3.34 -15.88
N PHE A 422 -37.83 -4.26 -15.47
CA PHE A 422 -36.65 -4.64 -16.23
C PHE A 422 -36.50 -6.15 -16.35
N ARG A 423 -35.81 -6.57 -17.41
CA ARG A 423 -35.41 -7.97 -17.63
C ARG A 423 -34.01 -8.01 -18.22
N ILE A 424 -33.06 -8.63 -17.53
CA ILE A 424 -31.72 -8.90 -18.04
C ILE A 424 -31.65 -10.37 -18.43
N VAL A 425 -31.20 -10.63 -19.65
CA VAL A 425 -30.95 -11.97 -20.17
C VAL A 425 -29.48 -12.08 -20.47
N PHE A 426 -28.83 -12.99 -19.78
CA PHE A 426 -27.47 -13.36 -20.07
C PHE A 426 -27.50 -14.60 -20.97
N ALA A 427 -26.64 -14.67 -21.99
CA ALA A 427 -26.53 -15.81 -22.88
C ALA A 427 -25.07 -15.99 -23.35
N SER A 428 -24.72 -17.15 -23.90
CA SER A 428 -23.35 -17.44 -24.38
C SER A 428 -22.87 -16.45 -25.44
N THR A 429 -23.74 -15.99 -26.33
CA THR A 429 -23.42 -15.11 -27.47
C THR A 429 -23.72 -13.63 -27.24
N GLY A 430 -24.33 -13.27 -26.11
CA GLY A 430 -24.83 -11.91 -25.90
C GLY A 430 -25.43 -11.67 -24.52
N MET A 431 -25.47 -10.40 -24.14
CA MET A 431 -26.20 -9.90 -22.97
C MET A 431 -27.31 -8.99 -23.46
N GLY A 432 -28.56 -9.27 -23.09
CA GLY A 432 -29.71 -8.43 -23.41
C GLY A 432 -30.31 -7.80 -22.17
N MET A 433 -30.86 -6.59 -22.29
CA MET A 433 -31.64 -5.95 -21.25
C MET A 433 -32.85 -5.24 -21.83
N LEU A 434 -34.02 -5.50 -21.23
CA LEU A 434 -35.21 -4.68 -21.36
C LEU A 434 -35.28 -3.76 -20.14
N LEU A 435 -35.46 -2.46 -20.35
CA LEU A 435 -35.67 -1.46 -19.31
C LEU A 435 -36.85 -0.58 -19.75
N GLY A 436 -38.01 -0.76 -19.12
CA GLY A 436 -39.26 -0.22 -19.65
C GLY A 436 -39.54 -0.77 -21.06
N GLU A 437 -39.74 0.11 -22.03
CA GLU A 437 -40.00 -0.25 -23.44
C GLU A 437 -38.72 -0.39 -24.28
N ASN A 438 -37.55 -0.06 -23.72
CA ASN A 438 -36.30 -0.05 -24.46
C ASN A 438 -35.58 -1.40 -24.36
N ALA A 439 -34.95 -1.81 -25.46
CA ALA A 439 -34.15 -3.02 -25.55
C ALA A 439 -32.69 -2.69 -25.89
N TYR A 440 -31.76 -3.30 -25.15
CA TYR A 440 -30.33 -3.10 -25.25
C TYR A 440 -29.64 -4.45 -25.42
N LEU A 441 -28.54 -4.48 -26.17
CA LEU A 441 -27.80 -5.71 -26.49
C LEU A 441 -26.30 -5.43 -26.52
N GLN A 442 -25.55 -6.19 -25.72
CA GLN A 442 -24.10 -6.30 -25.81
C GLN A 442 -23.75 -7.67 -26.43
N PRO A 443 -23.30 -7.73 -27.69
CA PRO A 443 -22.79 -8.96 -28.29
C PRO A 443 -21.57 -9.48 -27.50
N LEU A 444 -21.43 -10.80 -27.43
CA LEU A 444 -20.26 -11.47 -26.84
C LEU A 444 -19.54 -12.30 -27.89
N GLY A 445 -18.21 -12.24 -27.89
CA GLY A 445 -17.32 -12.94 -28.82
C GLY A 445 -15.90 -12.40 -28.70
N GLU A 446 -14.91 -13.11 -29.25
CA GLU A 446 -13.51 -12.64 -29.23
C GLU A 446 -13.34 -11.28 -29.94
N ASP A 447 -14.03 -11.09 -31.06
CA ASP A 447 -13.98 -9.85 -31.85
C ASP A 447 -15.13 -8.87 -31.54
N ALA A 448 -15.96 -9.17 -30.54
CA ALA A 448 -17.10 -8.31 -30.21
C ALA A 448 -16.62 -7.05 -29.49
N ALA A 449 -16.94 -5.88 -30.05
CA ALA A 449 -16.66 -4.61 -29.39
C ALA A 449 -17.44 -4.50 -28.07
N ILE A 450 -16.75 -4.06 -27.02
CA ILE A 450 -17.39 -3.63 -25.78
C ILE A 450 -18.00 -2.25 -26.03
N ILE A 451 -19.30 -2.11 -25.79
CA ILE A 451 -20.06 -0.89 -26.05
C ILE A 451 -20.78 -0.43 -24.77
N ASP A 452 -21.07 0.86 -24.70
CA ASP A 452 -21.80 1.46 -23.58
C ASP A 452 -23.29 1.14 -23.71
N GLU A 453 -23.69 -0.03 -23.24
CA GLU A 453 -25.07 -0.49 -23.27
C GLU A 453 -25.57 -0.84 -21.85
N PRO A 454 -26.70 -0.27 -21.41
CA PRO A 454 -27.44 0.83 -22.05
C PRO A 454 -26.60 2.13 -22.15
N PRO A 455 -26.86 3.03 -23.12
CA PRO A 455 -26.08 4.26 -23.26
C PRO A 455 -26.13 5.14 -22.00
N GLY A 456 -24.96 5.62 -21.58
CA GLY A 456 -24.78 6.42 -20.36
C GLY A 456 -24.56 5.58 -19.10
N SER A 457 -24.53 4.24 -19.20
CA SER A 457 -24.29 3.35 -18.05
C SER A 457 -22.80 3.08 -17.77
N GLY A 458 -21.92 3.40 -18.72
CA GLY A 458 -20.50 3.06 -18.68
C GLY A 458 -20.19 1.62 -19.11
N GLY A 459 -21.12 0.94 -19.80
CA GLY A 459 -20.96 -0.45 -20.24
C GLY A 459 -21.52 -1.50 -19.27
N LEU A 460 -22.69 -1.24 -18.67
CA LEU A 460 -23.33 -2.13 -17.69
C LEU A 460 -23.43 -3.58 -18.17
N LEU A 461 -23.89 -3.83 -19.40
CA LEU A 461 -24.08 -5.20 -19.88
C LEU A 461 -22.76 -5.98 -20.03
N ALA A 462 -21.68 -5.31 -20.41
CA ALA A 462 -20.36 -5.92 -20.46
C ALA A 462 -19.81 -6.20 -19.05
N GLY A 463 -20.00 -5.27 -18.11
CA GLY A 463 -19.70 -5.48 -16.70
C GLY A 463 -20.48 -6.64 -16.08
N LEU A 464 -21.77 -6.79 -16.42
CA LEU A 464 -22.57 -7.93 -15.98
C LEU A 464 -22.12 -9.26 -16.61
N ASN A 465 -21.57 -9.25 -17.83
CA ASN A 465 -20.90 -10.43 -18.37
C ASN A 465 -19.65 -10.81 -17.54
N HIS A 466 -18.85 -9.82 -17.09
CA HIS A 466 -17.77 -10.09 -16.14
C HIS A 466 -18.32 -10.70 -14.84
N TYR A 467 -19.44 -10.19 -14.32
CA TYR A 467 -20.09 -10.75 -13.13
C TYR A 467 -20.51 -12.21 -13.32
N ARG A 468 -21.13 -12.54 -14.46
CA ARG A 468 -21.44 -13.93 -14.81
C ARG A 468 -20.21 -14.81 -14.70
N ARG A 469 -19.13 -14.41 -15.37
CA ARG A 469 -17.92 -15.23 -15.54
C ARG A 469 -17.18 -15.39 -14.22
N LEU A 470 -17.19 -14.37 -13.36
CA LEU A 470 -16.68 -14.50 -12.00
C LEU A 470 -17.42 -15.63 -11.26
N LEU A 471 -18.75 -15.64 -11.30
CA LEU A 471 -19.54 -16.64 -10.59
C LEU A 471 -19.41 -18.04 -11.20
N THR A 472 -19.44 -18.17 -12.53
CA THR A 472 -19.49 -19.49 -13.19
C THR A 472 -18.11 -20.09 -13.49
N MET A 473 -17.08 -19.27 -13.68
CA MET A 473 -15.75 -19.71 -14.11
C MET A 473 -14.62 -19.29 -13.15
N GLY A 474 -14.89 -18.36 -12.22
CA GLY A 474 -13.87 -17.79 -11.35
C GLY A 474 -12.70 -17.23 -12.15
N ALA A 475 -11.48 -17.55 -11.71
CA ALA A 475 -10.24 -17.09 -12.36
C ALA A 475 -10.11 -17.53 -13.83
N ALA A 476 -10.64 -18.70 -14.19
CA ALA A 476 -10.57 -19.21 -15.57
C ALA A 476 -11.44 -18.41 -16.55
N GLY A 477 -12.30 -17.53 -16.04
CA GLY A 477 -13.13 -16.64 -16.84
C GLY A 477 -12.38 -15.47 -17.48
N PHE A 478 -11.12 -15.20 -17.10
CA PHE A 478 -10.43 -13.95 -17.42
C PHE A 478 -9.00 -14.20 -17.95
N SER A 479 -8.47 -13.26 -18.74
CA SER A 479 -7.07 -13.30 -19.20
C SER A 479 -6.11 -12.87 -18.10
N GLU A 480 -6.50 -11.89 -17.30
CA GLU A 480 -5.83 -11.53 -16.05
C GLU A 480 -6.81 -11.59 -14.90
N PHE A 481 -6.36 -12.11 -13.74
CA PHE A 481 -7.18 -12.23 -12.54
C PHE A 481 -6.31 -12.30 -11.28
N PHE A 482 -6.17 -11.17 -10.58
CA PHE A 482 -5.18 -11.04 -9.51
C PHE A 482 -5.64 -10.11 -8.38
N TYR A 483 -5.12 -10.35 -7.17
CA TYR A 483 -5.38 -9.48 -6.03
C TYR A 483 -4.55 -8.19 -6.14
N VAL A 484 -5.16 -7.05 -5.86
CA VAL A 484 -4.52 -5.74 -5.99
C VAL A 484 -3.99 -5.25 -4.64
N GLY A 485 -4.81 -5.36 -3.60
CA GLY A 485 -4.65 -4.72 -2.30
C GLY A 485 -6.02 -4.33 -1.74
N SER A 486 -6.08 -3.23 -0.98
CA SER A 486 -7.33 -2.70 -0.44
C SER A 486 -7.49 -1.20 -0.64
N THR A 487 -8.74 -0.72 -0.60
CA THR A 487 -9.08 0.72 -0.69
C THR A 487 -10.35 1.03 0.11
N PRO A 488 -10.55 2.26 0.61
CA PRO A 488 -11.87 2.71 1.06
C PRO A 488 -12.86 2.65 -0.10
N LEU A 489 -13.97 1.94 0.07
CA LEU A 489 -14.99 1.84 -0.97
C LEU A 489 -15.56 3.23 -1.27
N ASP A 490 -15.49 3.66 -2.53
CA ASP A 490 -15.95 4.98 -2.97
C ASP A 490 -15.30 6.17 -2.25
N GLY A 491 -14.12 5.95 -1.68
CA GLY A 491 -13.29 6.98 -1.04
C GLY A 491 -13.67 7.28 0.42
N VAL A 492 -14.59 6.53 1.01
CA VAL A 492 -15.03 6.70 2.40
C VAL A 492 -15.17 5.36 3.14
N GLY A 493 -15.07 5.40 4.47
CA GLY A 493 -15.37 4.25 5.32
C GLY A 493 -14.27 3.17 5.40
N GLU A 494 -14.70 1.96 5.76
CA GLU A 494 -13.82 0.79 5.90
C GLU A 494 -13.24 0.36 4.55
N ARG A 495 -12.05 -0.25 4.60
CA ARG A 495 -11.40 -0.75 3.39
C ARG A 495 -12.04 -2.05 2.92
N VAL A 496 -12.13 -2.19 1.60
CA VAL A 496 -12.49 -3.41 0.88
C VAL A 496 -11.27 -3.99 0.19
N ASP A 497 -11.20 -5.32 0.12
CA ASP A 497 -10.25 -6.05 -0.69
C ASP A 497 -10.60 -5.91 -2.18
N ILE A 498 -9.58 -5.82 -3.03
CA ILE A 498 -9.74 -5.61 -4.47
C ILE A 498 -9.14 -6.78 -5.24
N VAL A 499 -9.92 -7.36 -6.15
CA VAL A 499 -9.44 -8.28 -7.19
C VAL A 499 -9.66 -7.64 -8.55
N GLU A 500 -8.62 -7.59 -9.36
CA GLU A 500 -8.67 -7.05 -10.73
C GLU A 500 -8.81 -8.18 -11.74
N ALA A 501 -9.62 -7.96 -12.76
CA ALA A 501 -9.87 -8.91 -13.82
C ALA A 501 -9.94 -8.23 -15.20
N GLU A 502 -9.40 -8.88 -16.23
CA GLU A 502 -9.47 -8.42 -17.62
C GLU A 502 -10.03 -9.47 -18.56
N LEU A 503 -10.81 -9.03 -19.55
CA LEU A 503 -11.35 -9.86 -20.63
C LEU A 503 -11.71 -8.98 -21.84
N ASN A 504 -11.24 -9.35 -23.04
CA ASN A 504 -11.58 -8.70 -24.32
C ASN A 504 -11.48 -7.16 -24.28
N ALA A 505 -10.38 -6.63 -23.72
CA ALA A 505 -10.12 -5.20 -23.46
C ALA A 505 -10.95 -4.54 -22.34
N GLY A 506 -11.97 -5.23 -21.80
CA GLY A 506 -12.70 -4.79 -20.63
C GLY A 506 -11.94 -5.09 -19.35
N ARG A 507 -11.93 -4.13 -18.42
CA ARG A 507 -11.26 -4.24 -17.13
C ARG A 507 -12.26 -4.08 -16.00
N SER A 508 -12.15 -4.90 -14.97
CA SER A 508 -13.02 -4.84 -13.79
C SER A 508 -12.24 -4.88 -12.48
N LEU A 509 -12.71 -4.11 -11.49
CA LEU A 509 -12.25 -4.16 -10.10
C LEU A 509 -13.40 -4.68 -9.23
N TRP A 510 -13.18 -5.82 -8.58
CA TRP A 510 -14.13 -6.49 -7.70
C TRP A 510 -13.85 -6.16 -6.25
N TYR A 511 -14.88 -5.77 -5.50
CA TYR A 511 -14.76 -5.31 -4.13
C TYR A 511 -15.33 -6.33 -3.15
N PHE A 512 -14.49 -6.75 -2.20
CA PHE A 512 -14.85 -7.72 -1.17
C PHE A 512 -14.72 -7.09 0.22
N GLN A 513 -15.76 -7.19 1.03
CA GLN A 513 -15.75 -6.70 2.41
C GLN A 513 -14.67 -7.44 3.21
N LYS A 514 -13.78 -6.70 3.88
CA LYS A 514 -12.75 -7.33 4.72
C LYS A 514 -13.40 -8.08 5.90
N GLY A 515 -12.86 -9.25 6.21
CA GLY A 515 -13.34 -10.12 7.28
C GLY A 515 -14.42 -11.10 6.84
N THR A 516 -15.49 -10.62 6.18
CA THR A 516 -16.58 -11.50 5.69
C THR A 516 -16.31 -12.08 4.31
N GLY A 517 -15.51 -11.41 3.47
CA GLY A 517 -15.31 -11.80 2.07
C GLY A 517 -16.54 -11.56 1.19
N GLU A 518 -17.54 -10.83 1.69
CA GLU A 518 -18.77 -10.54 0.95
C GLU A 518 -18.47 -9.69 -0.29
N LEU A 519 -18.98 -10.10 -1.46
CA LEU A 519 -18.90 -9.31 -2.68
C LEU A 519 -19.86 -8.11 -2.59
N VAL A 520 -19.32 -6.90 -2.47
CA VAL A 520 -20.11 -5.67 -2.26
C VAL A 520 -20.30 -4.85 -3.54
N GLY A 521 -19.64 -5.23 -4.63
CA GLY A 521 -19.81 -4.57 -5.94
C GLY A 521 -18.59 -4.72 -6.82
N PHE A 522 -18.62 -4.02 -7.95
CA PHE A 522 -17.50 -3.92 -8.87
C PHE A 522 -17.52 -2.61 -9.66
N ASP A 523 -16.37 -2.24 -10.20
CA ASP A 523 -16.27 -1.22 -11.25
C ASP A 523 -15.85 -1.90 -12.55
N PHE A 524 -16.34 -1.39 -13.68
CA PHE A 524 -16.03 -1.88 -15.01
C PHE A 524 -15.67 -0.74 -15.96
N TRP A 525 -14.58 -0.90 -16.69
CA TRP A 525 -14.13 0.02 -17.73
C TRP A 525 -14.22 -0.64 -19.09
N ILE A 526 -14.84 0.07 -20.03
CA ILE A 526 -14.78 -0.24 -21.47
C ILE A 526 -13.36 0.05 -22.00
N HIS A 527 -12.78 1.17 -21.56
CA HIS A 527 -11.43 1.65 -21.89
C HIS A 527 -10.82 2.36 -20.66
N ASP A 528 -9.49 2.40 -20.57
CA ASP A 528 -8.78 2.99 -19.41
C ASP A 528 -9.02 4.50 -19.24
N ASP A 529 -9.34 5.21 -20.32
CA ASP A 529 -9.61 6.65 -20.37
C ASP A 529 -11.10 7.00 -20.19
N ALA A 530 -11.96 6.02 -19.88
CA ALA A 530 -13.39 6.21 -19.61
C ALA A 530 -13.70 6.25 -18.10
N ASP A 531 -14.84 6.84 -17.72
CA ASP A 531 -15.36 6.68 -16.37
C ASP A 531 -15.93 5.26 -16.23
N PRO A 532 -15.76 4.59 -15.07
CA PRO A 532 -16.28 3.24 -14.90
C PRO A 532 -17.81 3.20 -14.83
N CYS A 533 -18.38 2.09 -15.27
CA CYS A 533 -19.66 1.60 -14.73
C CYS A 533 -19.42 1.06 -13.33
N GLU A 534 -20.00 1.69 -12.31
CA GLU A 534 -19.82 1.32 -10.91
C GLU A 534 -21.10 0.65 -10.39
N VAL A 535 -21.02 -0.66 -10.13
CA VAL A 535 -22.15 -1.43 -9.60
C VAL A 535 -21.92 -1.70 -8.12
N ARG A 536 -22.90 -1.33 -7.29
CA ARG A 536 -22.90 -1.56 -5.84
C ARG A 536 -24.03 -2.48 -5.45
N PHE A 537 -23.70 -3.50 -4.65
CA PHE A 537 -24.62 -4.53 -4.21
C PHE A 537 -25.12 -4.23 -2.80
N SER A 538 -26.42 -4.44 -2.59
CA SER A 538 -27.03 -4.36 -1.27
C SER A 538 -28.21 -5.32 -1.13
N GLY A 539 -28.48 -5.73 0.11
CA GLY A 539 -29.46 -6.75 0.43
C GLY A 539 -29.05 -8.14 -0.09
N ARG A 540 -29.57 -9.20 0.52
CA ARG A 540 -29.34 -10.58 0.08
C ARG A 540 -30.67 -11.30 0.02
N ARG A 541 -30.88 -12.06 -1.06
CA ARG A 541 -32.07 -12.90 -1.24
C ARG A 541 -31.66 -14.20 -1.91
N GLU A 542 -32.33 -15.28 -1.52
CA GLU A 542 -32.16 -16.58 -2.15
C GLU A 542 -33.02 -16.68 -3.41
N PHE A 543 -32.43 -17.16 -4.50
CA PHE A 543 -33.07 -17.47 -5.76
C PHE A 543 -32.62 -18.84 -6.24
N GLN A 544 -33.54 -19.81 -6.31
CA GLN A 544 -33.25 -21.18 -6.78
C GLN A 544 -32.01 -21.81 -6.09
N GLY A 545 -31.89 -21.67 -4.76
CA GLY A 545 -30.79 -22.22 -3.97
C GLY A 545 -29.49 -21.42 -3.98
N ARG A 546 -29.49 -20.20 -4.54
CA ARG A 546 -28.32 -19.31 -4.63
C ARG A 546 -28.61 -17.99 -3.95
N ILE A 547 -27.65 -17.46 -3.19
CA ILE A 547 -27.80 -16.18 -2.50
C ILE A 547 -27.20 -15.10 -3.38
N LEU A 548 -28.02 -14.18 -3.87
CA LEU A 548 -27.59 -13.06 -4.71
C LEU A 548 -27.97 -11.71 -4.09
N PRO A 549 -27.29 -10.62 -4.50
CA PRO A 549 -27.68 -9.29 -4.09
C PRO A 549 -29.08 -8.93 -4.56
N ALA A 550 -29.90 -8.43 -3.65
CA ALA A 550 -31.31 -8.10 -3.93
C ALA A 550 -31.49 -6.71 -4.55
N ARG A 551 -30.48 -5.84 -4.48
CA ARG A 551 -30.49 -4.49 -5.05
C ARG A 551 -29.14 -4.14 -5.64
N TRP A 552 -29.13 -3.68 -6.89
CA TRP A 552 -27.94 -3.23 -7.62
C TRP A 552 -28.07 -1.74 -7.93
N THR A 553 -27.18 -0.91 -7.41
CA THR A 553 -27.10 0.51 -7.76
C THR A 553 -25.97 0.70 -8.76
N VAL A 554 -26.32 1.23 -9.94
CA VAL A 554 -25.39 1.47 -11.05
C VAL A 554 -25.11 2.96 -11.14
N ASN A 555 -23.86 3.36 -11.02
CA ASN A 555 -23.40 4.73 -11.18
C ASN A 555 -22.44 4.86 -12.37
N HIS A 556 -22.42 6.03 -13.00
CA HIS A 556 -21.46 6.41 -14.03
C HIS A 556 -21.28 7.94 -14.02
N ALA A 557 -20.04 8.40 -14.10
CA ALA A 557 -19.69 9.84 -14.10
C ALA A 557 -20.39 10.67 -13.00
N ASP A 558 -20.29 10.23 -11.73
CA ASP A 558 -20.90 10.83 -10.53
C ASP A 558 -22.44 10.84 -10.45
N LYS A 559 -23.10 10.13 -11.35
CA LYS A 559 -24.57 10.04 -11.37
C LYS A 559 -25.01 8.61 -11.20
N THR A 560 -26.08 8.42 -10.43
CA THR A 560 -26.81 7.16 -10.45
C THR A 560 -27.53 7.03 -11.78
N PHE A 561 -27.14 6.03 -12.56
CA PHE A 561 -27.78 5.67 -13.82
C PHE A 561 -29.10 4.94 -13.54
N VAL A 562 -29.05 3.86 -12.75
CA VAL A 562 -30.25 3.12 -12.36
C VAL A 562 -30.03 2.36 -11.05
N THR A 563 -31.09 2.23 -10.25
CA THR A 563 -31.15 1.25 -9.16
C THR A 563 -32.10 0.12 -9.57
N LEU A 564 -31.62 -1.12 -9.59
CA LEU A 564 -32.38 -2.33 -9.91
C LEU A 564 -32.70 -3.10 -8.63
N ASN A 565 -33.99 -3.24 -8.30
CA ASN A 565 -34.46 -4.11 -7.23
C ASN A 565 -34.82 -5.48 -7.83
N ILE A 566 -34.05 -6.51 -7.45
CA ILE A 566 -34.16 -7.84 -8.02
C ILE A 566 -35.34 -8.58 -7.38
N GLU A 567 -36.29 -9.01 -8.19
CA GLU A 567 -37.48 -9.74 -7.74
C GLU A 567 -37.35 -11.24 -7.99
N ASN A 568 -36.70 -11.65 -9.08
CA ASN A 568 -36.49 -13.05 -9.45
C ASN A 568 -35.20 -13.25 -10.25
N CYS A 569 -34.58 -14.42 -10.07
CA CYS A 569 -33.45 -14.92 -10.88
C CYS A 569 -33.74 -16.36 -11.30
N GLU A 570 -33.70 -16.63 -12.61
CA GLU A 570 -33.94 -17.94 -13.19
C GLU A 570 -32.66 -18.50 -13.82
N PHE A 571 -32.38 -19.77 -13.51
CA PHE A 571 -31.23 -20.52 -14.02
C PHE A 571 -31.71 -21.78 -14.77
N PRO A 572 -32.18 -21.66 -16.03
CA PRO A 572 -32.60 -22.81 -16.84
C PRO A 572 -31.54 -23.91 -16.92
N THR A 573 -31.95 -25.17 -16.78
CA THR A 573 -31.07 -26.35 -16.74
C THR A 573 -30.69 -26.90 -18.13
N SER A 574 -31.21 -26.33 -19.21
CA SER A 574 -30.82 -26.61 -20.59
C SER A 574 -30.87 -25.33 -21.42
N ASP A 575 -29.99 -25.22 -22.42
CA ASP A 575 -30.17 -24.30 -23.54
C ASP A 575 -31.36 -24.84 -24.38
N ASP A 576 -32.57 -24.78 -23.83
CA ASP A 576 -33.74 -25.39 -24.43
C ASP A 576 -34.03 -24.72 -25.78
N GLU A 577 -33.79 -25.47 -26.86
CA GLU A 577 -34.05 -25.08 -28.25
C GLU A 577 -35.53 -24.74 -28.51
N SER A 578 -36.42 -24.97 -27.55
CA SER A 578 -37.86 -24.70 -27.66
C SER A 578 -38.25 -23.21 -27.59
N VAL A 579 -37.32 -22.27 -27.35
CA VAL A 579 -37.61 -20.82 -27.38
C VAL A 579 -37.05 -20.13 -28.64
N LYS A 580 -36.98 -20.85 -29.78
CA LYS A 580 -36.84 -20.22 -31.12
C LYS A 580 -38.12 -19.50 -31.59
N GLU A 581 -39.24 -19.59 -30.87
CA GLU A 581 -40.52 -18.97 -31.27
C GLU A 581 -40.88 -17.63 -30.59
N ALA A 582 -40.08 -17.12 -29.65
CA ALA A 582 -40.30 -15.77 -29.07
C ALA A 582 -39.42 -14.68 -29.70
N GLY A 583 -38.69 -15.01 -30.78
CA GLY A 583 -37.95 -14.06 -31.60
C GLY A 583 -38.79 -13.57 -32.79
N ARG A 584 -39.81 -12.75 -32.50
CA ARG A 584 -40.44 -11.82 -33.46
C ARG A 584 -40.85 -10.55 -32.75
#